data_AF-Q9HF49-F1
#
_entry.id   AF-Q9HF49-F1
#
_cell.length_a   1.000
_cell.length_b   1.000
_cell.length_c   1.000
_cell.angle_alpha   90.00
_cell.angle_beta   90.00
_cell.angle_gamma   90.00
#
_symmetry.space_group_name_H-M   'P 1'
#
loop_
_entity.id
_entity.type
_entity.pdbx_description
1 polymer ?
#
loop_
_entity_poly.entity_id
_entity_poly.type
_entity_poly.pdbx_seq_one_letter_code
_entity_poly.pdbx_strand_id
1 'polypeptide(L)'
;AGYRPFFAALVQAPSSDYAIQYTAKYRCEGSVQRDDSQKISWAGYTNSDPDSNGAVVVLTTITGTQSNTIVTTLPFNPTADHTKTIEVIVPIPTVTTTTSYIGVTTSYTTITGTIGDTATLVIDMP
;
A
#
# COMPACT_ATOMS: atom_id res chain seq x y z
N ALA A 1 -1.08 36.55 -17.81
CA ALA A 1 -1.39 35.39 -18.67
C ALA A 1 -0.58 34.17 -18.20
N GLY A 2 -1.08 32.94 -18.41
CA GLY A 2 -0.34 31.70 -18.09
C GLY A 2 -1.02 30.73 -17.09
N TYR A 3 -2.11 31.14 -16.44
CA TYR A 3 -2.86 30.30 -15.51
C TYR A 3 -4.12 29.71 -16.16
N ARG A 4 -4.55 28.53 -15.69
CA ARG A 4 -5.79 27.88 -16.11
C ARG A 4 -6.69 27.61 -14.89
N PRO A 5 -7.88 28.19 -14.82
CA PRO A 5 -8.82 27.89 -13.74
C PRO A 5 -9.32 26.45 -13.88
N PHE A 6 -9.43 25.74 -12.76
CA PHE A 6 -10.04 24.43 -12.66
C PHE A 6 -10.86 24.33 -11.37
N PHE A 7 -11.78 23.39 -11.33
CA PHE A 7 -12.52 23.03 -10.12
C PHE A 7 -12.65 21.51 -10.04
N ALA A 8 -12.69 20.99 -8.82
CA ALA A 8 -12.91 19.59 -8.55
C ALA A 8 -13.86 19.48 -7.34
N ALA A 9 -14.76 18.49 -7.40
CA ALA A 9 -15.67 18.18 -6.32
C ALA A 9 -15.85 16.67 -6.24
N LEU A 10 -15.98 16.16 -5.01
CA LEU A 10 -16.43 14.79 -4.80
C LEU A 10 -17.93 14.73 -5.04
N VAL A 11 -18.38 13.69 -5.72
CA VAL A 11 -19.79 13.46 -6.02
C VAL A 11 -20.18 12.06 -5.55
N GLN A 12 -21.37 11.95 -4.97
CA GLN A 12 -21.99 10.66 -4.74
C GLN A 12 -22.69 10.23 -6.03
N ALA A 13 -22.18 9.19 -6.68
CA ALA A 13 -22.76 8.69 -7.91
C ALA A 13 -24.14 8.05 -7.64
N PRO A 14 -25.20 8.44 -8.39
CA PRO A 14 -26.54 7.88 -8.22
C PRO A 14 -26.67 6.45 -8.76
N SER A 15 -25.76 6.06 -9.66
CA SER A 15 -25.72 4.76 -10.34
C SER A 15 -24.30 4.48 -10.84
N SER A 16 -24.04 3.27 -11.33
CA SER A 16 -22.76 2.90 -11.95
C SER A 16 -22.42 3.83 -13.11
N ASP A 17 -23.39 4.09 -13.99
CA ASP A 17 -23.27 5.05 -15.09
C ASP A 17 -24.06 6.31 -14.75
N TYR A 18 -23.47 7.49 -14.90
CA TYR A 18 -24.14 8.76 -14.63
C TYR A 18 -23.58 9.88 -15.51
N ALA A 19 -24.36 10.92 -15.76
CA ALA A 19 -23.94 12.05 -16.60
C ALA A 19 -23.81 13.34 -15.79
N ILE A 20 -22.76 14.10 -16.06
CA ILE A 20 -22.54 15.43 -15.51
C ILE A 20 -22.68 16.46 -16.63
N GLN A 21 -23.46 17.51 -16.37
CA GLN A 21 -23.51 18.71 -17.21
C GLN A 21 -22.46 19.71 -16.71
N TYR A 22 -21.47 20.01 -17.54
CA TYR A 22 -20.45 21.03 -17.29
C TYR A 22 -20.87 22.33 -17.98
N THR A 23 -20.87 23.42 -17.21
CA THR A 23 -21.03 24.77 -17.77
C THR A 23 -19.67 25.44 -17.86
N ALA A 24 -19.20 25.68 -19.08
CA ALA A 24 -17.89 26.26 -19.35
C ALA A 24 -18.04 27.54 -20.20
N LYS A 25 -18.50 28.61 -19.55
CA LYS A 25 -18.61 29.94 -20.14
C LYS A 25 -17.43 30.79 -19.70
N TYR A 26 -16.67 31.32 -20.65
CA TYR A 26 -15.49 32.15 -20.34
C TYR A 26 -15.31 33.27 -21.36
N ARG A 27 -14.56 34.29 -20.97
CA ARG A 27 -14.19 35.42 -21.82
C ARG A 27 -12.72 35.71 -21.61
N CYS A 28 -11.94 35.66 -22.69
CA CYS A 28 -10.55 36.06 -22.66
C CYS A 28 -10.44 37.59 -22.77
N GLU A 29 -9.31 38.13 -22.33
CA GLU A 29 -9.01 39.55 -22.50
C GLU A 29 -9.03 39.92 -23.99
N GLY A 30 -9.79 40.97 -24.33
CA GLY A 30 -9.96 41.43 -25.72
C GLY A 30 -10.86 40.55 -26.60
N SER A 31 -11.43 39.45 -26.10
CA SER A 31 -12.31 38.58 -26.88
C SER A 31 -13.79 38.71 -26.51
N VAL A 32 -14.65 38.15 -27.38
CA VAL A 32 -16.05 37.87 -27.06
C VAL A 32 -16.16 36.67 -26.13
N GLN A 33 -17.30 36.56 -25.46
CA GLN A 33 -17.62 35.42 -24.61
C GLN A 33 -17.76 34.14 -25.44
N ARG A 34 -17.24 33.03 -24.93
CA ARG A 34 -17.42 31.69 -25.47
C ARG A 34 -18.19 30.82 -24.49
N ASP A 35 -18.88 29.84 -25.04
CA ASP A 35 -19.61 28.82 -24.30
C ASP A 35 -19.20 27.45 -24.86
N ASP A 36 -18.39 26.73 -24.09
CA ASP A 36 -17.93 25.37 -24.38
C ASP A 36 -18.58 24.38 -23.39
N SER A 37 -19.80 24.67 -22.93
CA SER A 37 -20.55 23.79 -22.04
C SER A 37 -20.81 22.43 -22.70
N GLN A 38 -20.66 21.37 -21.91
CA GLN A 38 -20.72 19.99 -22.40
C GLN A 38 -21.40 19.07 -21.41
N LYS A 39 -21.98 17.99 -21.92
CA LYS A 39 -22.48 16.87 -21.13
C LYS A 39 -21.53 15.70 -21.29
N ILE A 40 -21.00 15.19 -20.19
CA ILE A 40 -20.15 14.00 -20.19
C ILE A 40 -20.85 12.89 -19.42
N SER A 41 -20.97 11.74 -20.05
CA SER A 41 -21.40 10.50 -19.40
C SER A 41 -20.19 9.77 -18.84
N TRP A 42 -20.18 9.54 -17.54
CA TRP A 42 -19.19 8.74 -16.84
C TRP A 42 -19.76 7.32 -16.72
N ALA A 43 -19.10 6.37 -17.38
CA ALA A 43 -19.41 4.96 -17.21
C ALA A 43 -18.79 4.46 -15.91
N GLY A 44 -19.47 3.55 -15.24
CA GLY A 44 -18.94 2.79 -14.13
C GLY A 44 -17.74 2.00 -14.61
N TYR A 45 -16.67 2.00 -13.83
CA TYR A 45 -15.56 1.12 -14.11
C TYR A 45 -16.00 -0.32 -13.78
N THR A 46 -15.80 -1.24 -14.72
CA THR A 46 -15.84 -2.66 -14.39
C THR A 46 -14.45 -3.03 -13.93
N ASN A 47 -14.32 -3.49 -12.68
CA ASN A 47 -13.08 -4.15 -12.28
C ASN A 47 -13.00 -5.46 -13.07
N SER A 48 -12.13 -5.50 -14.08
CA SER A 48 -11.66 -6.77 -14.61
C SER A 48 -10.53 -7.29 -13.74
N ASP A 49 -10.33 -8.60 -13.74
CA ASP A 49 -9.01 -9.13 -13.39
C ASP A 49 -7.99 -8.45 -14.31
N PRO A 50 -6.83 -8.01 -13.79
CA PRO A 50 -5.82 -7.37 -14.62
C PRO A 50 -5.39 -8.35 -15.73
N ASP A 51 -5.74 -8.02 -16.97
CA ASP A 51 -5.21 -8.67 -18.15
C ASP A 51 -3.87 -8.03 -18.57
N SER A 52 -3.30 -8.58 -19.64
CA SER A 52 -1.87 -8.75 -19.99
C SER A 52 -0.94 -7.51 -20.09
N ASN A 53 -1.27 -6.36 -19.48
CA ASN A 53 -0.33 -5.24 -19.32
C ASN A 53 -0.08 -4.84 -17.86
N GLY A 54 -0.80 -5.42 -16.91
CA GLY A 54 -0.50 -5.30 -15.49
C GLY A 54 0.20 -6.57 -15.01
N ALA A 55 1.52 -6.54 -14.80
CA ALA A 55 2.16 -7.61 -14.05
C ALA A 55 1.66 -7.50 -12.60
N VAL A 56 0.86 -8.47 -12.15
CA VAL A 56 0.46 -8.54 -10.75
C VAL A 56 1.73 -8.79 -9.93
N VAL A 57 1.97 -7.93 -8.95
CA VAL A 57 3.04 -8.13 -7.96
C VAL A 57 2.39 -8.66 -6.70
N VAL A 58 2.68 -9.91 -6.35
CA VAL A 58 2.22 -10.50 -5.09
C VAL A 58 3.32 -10.36 -4.06
N LEU A 59 2.98 -9.73 -2.94
CA LEU A 59 3.83 -9.63 -1.77
C LEU A 59 3.45 -10.75 -0.80
N THR A 60 4.39 -11.65 -0.53
CA THR A 60 4.23 -12.68 0.50
C THR A 60 5.12 -12.33 1.67
N THR A 61 4.53 -12.15 2.86
CA THR A 61 5.28 -11.91 4.09
C THR A 61 5.27 -13.16 4.95
N ILE A 62 6.44 -13.67 5.30
CA ILE A 62 6.62 -14.82 6.20
C ILE A 62 7.54 -14.43 7.36
N THR A 63 7.36 -15.06 8.51
CA THR A 63 8.28 -14.91 9.64
C THR A 63 9.42 -15.92 9.50
N GLY A 64 10.67 -15.50 9.70
CA GLY A 64 11.85 -16.34 9.59
C GLY A 64 12.84 -16.14 10.74
N THR A 65 13.83 -17.02 10.80
CA THR A 65 14.86 -17.06 11.86
C THR A 65 15.98 -16.04 11.66
N GLN A 66 15.90 -15.20 10.64
CA GLN A 66 16.93 -14.20 10.34
C GLN A 66 16.80 -13.01 11.29
N SER A 67 17.93 -12.36 11.58
CA SER A 67 17.98 -11.19 12.47
C SER A 67 17.50 -9.89 11.80
N ASN A 68 17.43 -9.87 10.46
CA ASN A 68 17.03 -8.72 9.67
C ASN A 68 15.90 -9.11 8.71
N THR A 69 15.10 -8.12 8.29
CA THR A 69 14.12 -8.32 7.22
C THR A 69 14.84 -8.53 5.89
N ILE A 70 14.53 -9.63 5.21
CA ILE A 70 15.07 -9.95 3.89
C ILE A 70 13.97 -9.75 2.86
N VAL A 71 14.30 -9.07 1.76
CA VAL A 71 13.40 -8.89 0.62
C VAL A 71 14.05 -9.51 -0.60
N THR A 72 13.38 -10.48 -1.21
CA THR A 72 13.82 -11.11 -2.45
C THR A 72 12.68 -11.23 -3.44
N THR A 73 12.99 -11.17 -4.73
CA THR A 73 12.02 -11.48 -5.79
C THR A 73 12.27 -12.91 -6.23
N LEU A 74 11.23 -13.76 -6.17
CA LEU A 74 11.35 -15.12 -6.65
C LEU A 74 11.61 -15.13 -8.17
N PRO A 75 12.29 -16.16 -8.71
CA PRO A 75 12.49 -16.30 -10.14
C PRO A 75 11.16 -16.17 -10.89
N PHE A 76 11.17 -15.41 -11.99
CA PHE A 76 9.99 -15.14 -12.80
C PHE A 76 10.23 -15.57 -14.24
N ASN A 77 9.36 -16.43 -14.76
CA ASN A 77 9.31 -16.84 -16.15
C ASN A 77 8.17 -16.10 -16.88
N PRO A 78 8.45 -15.11 -17.73
CA PRO A 78 7.42 -14.32 -18.42
C PRO A 78 6.53 -15.13 -19.37
N THR A 79 6.91 -16.36 -19.69
CA THR A 79 6.20 -17.25 -20.61
C THR A 79 5.23 -18.21 -19.91
N ALA A 80 5.37 -18.39 -18.59
CA ALA A 80 4.57 -19.33 -17.80
C ALA A 80 3.93 -18.67 -16.57
N ASP A 81 4.57 -17.65 -16.00
CA ASP A 81 4.14 -16.98 -14.79
C ASP A 81 3.37 -15.70 -15.13
N HIS A 82 2.18 -15.57 -14.57
CA HIS A 82 1.34 -14.38 -14.71
C HIS A 82 1.63 -13.32 -13.63
N THR A 83 2.39 -13.68 -12.60
CA THR A 83 2.60 -12.89 -11.39
C THR A 83 4.06 -12.89 -11.00
N LYS A 84 4.58 -11.74 -10.58
CA LYS A 84 5.89 -11.63 -9.92
C LYS A 84 5.69 -11.69 -8.42
N THR A 85 6.34 -12.65 -7.76
CA THR A 85 6.24 -12.80 -6.31
C THR A 85 7.45 -12.17 -5.62
N ILE A 86 7.19 -11.22 -4.74
CA ILE A 86 8.16 -10.69 -3.79
C ILE A 86 7.96 -11.44 -2.48
N GLU A 87 9.01 -12.10 -2.02
CA GLU A 87 9.06 -12.73 -0.72
C GLU A 87 9.75 -11.78 0.27
N VAL A 88 9.06 -11.50 1.37
CA VAL A 88 9.56 -10.72 2.49
C VAL A 88 9.61 -11.60 3.72
N ILE A 89 10.81 -11.83 4.23
CA ILE A 89 11.03 -12.61 5.44
C ILE A 89 11.31 -11.66 6.58
N VAL A 90 10.40 -11.56 7.55
CA VAL A 90 10.56 -10.72 8.74
C VAL A 90 11.09 -11.53 9.92
N PRO A 91 11.95 -10.97 10.79
CA PRO A 91 12.38 -11.64 12.01
C PRO A 91 11.22 -12.00 12.94
N ILE A 92 11.41 -13.04 13.75
CA ILE A 92 10.51 -13.38 14.85
C ILE A 92 10.41 -12.17 15.80
N PRO A 93 9.20 -11.64 16.09
CA PRO A 93 9.03 -10.54 17.05
C PRO A 93 9.67 -10.87 18.39
N THR A 94 10.38 -9.92 19.01
CA THR A 94 11.03 -10.13 20.31
C THR A 94 10.45 -9.17 21.34
N VAL A 95 9.98 -9.70 22.47
CA VAL A 95 9.51 -8.92 23.62
C VAL A 95 10.52 -9.00 24.75
N THR A 96 10.79 -7.86 25.38
CA THR A 96 11.69 -7.78 26.54
C THR A 96 10.88 -7.82 27.83
N THR A 97 11.19 -8.78 28.69
CA THR A 97 10.66 -8.88 30.06
C THR A 97 11.77 -8.59 31.05
N THR A 98 11.55 -7.62 31.92
CA THR A 98 12.50 -7.26 32.98
C THR A 98 12.00 -7.80 34.31
N THR A 99 12.82 -8.58 35.01
CA THR A 99 12.52 -9.04 36.37
C THR A 99 13.56 -8.52 37.36
N SER A 100 13.15 -8.35 38.61
CA SER A 100 14.02 -7.86 39.69
C SER A 100 14.21 -8.97 40.74
N TYR A 101 15.44 -9.19 41.19
CA TYR A 101 15.76 -10.16 42.24
C TYR A 101 16.81 -9.62 43.21
N ILE A 102 16.85 -10.15 44.43
CA ILE A 102 17.89 -9.76 45.39
C ILE A 102 19.21 -10.40 44.97
N GLY A 103 20.12 -9.60 44.41
CA GLY A 103 21.43 -10.05 43.92
C GLY A 103 22.37 -8.90 43.59
N VAL A 104 23.43 -9.18 42.84
CA VAL A 104 24.43 -8.17 42.39
C VAL A 104 24.74 -8.25 40.89
N THR A 105 24.13 -9.18 40.15
CA THR A 105 24.50 -9.48 38.77
C THR A 105 23.30 -9.35 37.84
N THR A 106 23.45 -8.70 36.69
CA THR A 106 22.43 -8.70 35.63
C THR A 106 22.60 -9.94 34.74
N SER A 107 21.52 -10.66 34.45
CA SER A 107 21.53 -11.82 33.55
C SER A 107 20.66 -11.59 32.31
N TYR A 108 21.02 -12.22 31.19
CA TYR A 108 20.30 -12.15 29.92
C TYR A 108 19.98 -13.55 29.44
N THR A 109 18.69 -13.84 29.25
CA THR A 109 18.22 -15.13 28.73
C THR A 109 17.31 -14.90 27.53
N THR A 110 17.68 -15.44 26.37
CA THR A 110 16.86 -15.37 25.17
C THR A 110 16.10 -16.68 24.97
N ILE A 111 14.77 -16.60 24.96
CA ILE A 111 13.87 -17.71 24.63
C ILE A 111 13.39 -17.47 23.20
N THR A 112 13.91 -18.25 22.24
CA THR A 112 13.52 -18.14 20.83
C THR A 112 12.13 -18.71 20.60
N GLY A 113 11.27 -17.97 19.87
CA GLY A 113 9.99 -18.50 19.37
C GLY A 113 10.16 -19.33 18.10
N THR A 114 9.11 -20.04 17.67
CA THR A 114 9.05 -20.64 16.33
C THR A 114 8.46 -19.65 15.31
N ILE A 115 8.41 -20.03 14.03
CA ILE A 115 7.78 -19.20 12.99
C ILE A 115 6.31 -18.97 13.34
N GLY A 116 5.93 -17.71 13.51
CA GLY A 116 4.58 -17.31 13.94
C GLY A 116 4.44 -17.01 15.44
N ASP A 117 5.45 -17.34 16.25
CA ASP A 117 5.48 -17.02 17.68
C ASP A 117 6.22 -15.70 17.96
N THR A 118 6.32 -15.36 19.25
CA THR A 118 7.11 -14.22 19.76
C THR A 118 8.26 -14.75 20.61
N ALA A 119 9.49 -14.34 20.32
CA ALA A 119 10.65 -14.58 21.16
C ALA A 119 10.59 -13.71 22.42
N THR A 120 11.10 -14.22 23.54
CA THR A 120 11.16 -13.48 24.81
C THR A 120 12.61 -13.29 25.24
N LEU A 121 13.02 -12.03 25.40
CA LEU A 121 14.28 -11.68 26.07
C LEU A 121 13.97 -11.40 27.54
N VAL A 122 14.50 -12.22 28.43
CA VAL A 122 14.40 -12.04 29.87
C VAL A 122 15.67 -11.34 30.36
N ILE A 123 15.49 -10.22 31.05
CA ILE A 123 16.55 -9.45 31.70
C ILE A 123 16.29 -9.49 33.20
N ASP A 124 17.18 -10.13 33.95
CA ASP A 124 17.09 -10.15 35.41
C ASP A 124 18.06 -9.12 35.99
N MET A 125 17.52 -8.18 36.75
CA MET A 125 18.26 -7.06 37.33
C MET A 125 18.31 -7.17 38.86
N PRO A 126 19.43 -6.82 39.52
CA PRO A 126 19.51 -6.72 40.98
C PRO A 126 18.69 -5.55 41.53
#